data_AF-A0A2S7QVX9-F1
#
_entry.id   AF-A0A2S7QVX9-F1
#
_cell.length_a   1.000
_cell.length_b   1.000
_cell.length_c   1.000
_cell.angle_alpha   90.00
_cell.angle_beta   90.00
_cell.angle_gamma   90.00
#
_symmetry.space_group_name_H-M   'P 1'
#
loop_
_entity.id
_entity.type
_entity.pdbx_description
1 polymer ?
#
loop_
_entity_poly.entity_id
_entity_poly.type
_entity_poly.pdbx_seq_one_letter_code
_entity_poly.pdbx_strand_id
1 'polypeptide(L)'
;MSLVTTDLLVATADNVLHLFYQNGAKIYEVRSSNGGSAWTAQDEVIAEDGNPNNGSAMTAYFVDKDADYGSQQTIHLLYINSSGNLVEKVKCMSGDKPIWENIPLADAVKKAPESNSRLTGGAWNGSGWNATGSQWNYFASIQEGKQAITEIRRTPKGAWYTETILPQNWGDALPGTDLACTISNGVIVGQAYVAQQVGTKRVPIRP
;
A
#
# COMPACT_ATOMS: atom_id res chain seq x y z
N MET A 1 20.06 10.59 14.78
CA MET A 1 18.69 10.06 14.98
C MET A 1 18.53 8.87 14.05
N SER A 2 18.18 7.70 14.58
CA SER A 2 17.88 6.51 13.78
C SER A 2 16.37 6.48 13.50
N LEU A 3 15.99 6.00 12.32
CA LEU A 3 14.62 5.60 11.99
C LEU A 3 14.30 4.37 12.84
N VAL A 4 13.59 4.53 13.96
CA VAL A 4 13.35 3.39 14.87
C VAL A 4 12.17 2.53 14.39
N THR A 5 11.19 3.10 13.69
CA THR A 5 10.01 2.38 13.15
C THR A 5 9.47 3.07 11.88
N THR A 6 9.86 2.59 10.70
CA THR A 6 9.24 2.98 9.43
C THR A 6 9.08 1.76 8.54
N ASP A 7 7.97 1.68 7.82
CA ASP A 7 7.88 0.81 6.64
C ASP A 7 8.79 1.40 5.55
N LEU A 8 9.42 0.53 4.76
CA LEU A 8 10.20 0.90 3.58
C LEU A 8 9.50 0.33 2.36
N LEU A 9 9.05 1.21 1.47
CA LEU A 9 8.26 0.82 0.31
C LEU A 9 8.97 1.20 -0.97
N VAL A 10 8.98 0.30 -1.95
CA VAL A 10 9.56 0.57 -3.26
C VAL A 10 8.50 0.42 -4.33
N ALA A 11 8.37 1.44 -5.18
CA ALA A 11 7.66 1.37 -6.45
C ALA A 11 8.64 1.66 -7.60
N THR A 12 8.44 1.01 -8.74
CA THR A 12 9.25 1.23 -9.94
C THR A 12 8.36 1.84 -11.02
N ALA A 13 8.77 3.00 -11.55
CA ALA A 13 8.09 3.70 -12.63
C ALA A 13 9.16 4.24 -13.61
N ASP A 14 9.00 4.00 -14.92
CA ASP A 14 9.95 4.43 -15.95
C ASP A 14 11.43 4.12 -15.65
N ASN A 15 11.71 2.94 -15.08
CA ASN A 15 13.05 2.50 -14.61
C ASN A 15 13.66 3.34 -13.47
N VAL A 16 12.87 4.24 -12.86
CA VAL A 16 13.23 4.94 -11.63
C VAL A 16 12.66 4.16 -10.45
N LEU A 17 13.51 3.88 -9.47
CA LEU A 17 13.08 3.36 -8.18
C LEU A 17 12.65 4.52 -7.29
N HIS A 18 11.46 4.40 -6.70
CA HIS A 18 10.90 5.33 -5.74
C HIS A 18 10.83 4.63 -4.40
N LEU A 19 11.61 5.11 -3.43
CA LEU A 19 11.62 4.59 -2.06
C LEU A 19 10.91 5.58 -1.14
N PHE A 20 9.92 5.08 -0.41
CA PHE A 20 9.13 5.84 0.55
C PHE A 20 9.47 5.42 1.97
N TYR A 21 9.55 6.40 2.86
CA TYR A 21 9.82 6.18 4.27
C TYR A 21 9.28 7.34 5.11
N GLN A 22 9.08 7.07 6.39
CA GLN A 22 8.63 8.05 7.38
C GLN A 22 9.79 8.43 8.31
N ASN A 23 9.92 9.72 8.60
CA ASN A 23 10.81 10.24 9.64
C ASN A 23 10.04 11.22 10.54
N GLY A 24 9.85 10.87 11.81
CA GLY A 24 8.91 11.57 12.70
C GLY A 24 7.48 11.39 12.20
N ALA A 25 6.70 12.47 12.08
CA ALA A 25 5.37 12.44 11.47
C ALA A 25 5.39 12.63 9.94
N LYS A 26 6.57 12.88 9.35
CA LYS A 26 6.69 13.26 7.95
C LYS A 26 7.00 12.06 7.06
N ILE A 27 6.35 11.96 5.92
CA ILE A 27 6.60 10.93 4.90
C ILE A 27 7.33 11.55 3.72
N TYR A 28 8.38 10.86 3.26
CA TYR A 28 9.33 11.32 2.27
C TYR A 28 9.49 10.32 1.13
N GLU A 29 10.05 10.82 0.03
CA GLU A 29 10.52 10.03 -1.10
C GLU A 29 12.01 10.26 -1.34
N VAL A 30 12.73 9.18 -1.66
CA VAL A 30 14.04 9.24 -2.32
C VAL A 30 13.95 8.46 -3.63
N ARG A 31 14.66 8.93 -4.66
CA ARG A 31 14.60 8.36 -6.00
C ARG A 31 15.96 7.83 -6.44
N SER A 32 15.96 6.75 -7.21
CA SER A 32 17.15 6.23 -7.87
C SER A 32 16.86 5.97 -9.35
N SER A 33 17.52 6.73 -10.23
CA SER A 33 17.44 6.56 -11.69
C SER A 33 18.46 5.56 -12.25
N ASN A 34 19.30 4.96 -11.40
CA ASN A 34 20.40 4.08 -11.80
C ASN A 34 20.32 2.71 -11.10
N GLY A 35 19.09 2.21 -10.89
CA GLY A 35 18.85 0.88 -10.33
C GLY A 35 19.31 0.71 -8.88
N GLY A 36 19.30 1.79 -8.09
CA GLY A 36 19.62 1.75 -6.65
C GLY A 36 21.08 2.08 -6.32
N SER A 37 21.92 2.38 -7.31
CA SER A 37 23.35 2.67 -7.09
C SER A 37 23.59 4.05 -6.45
N ALA A 38 22.69 5.01 -6.67
CA ALA A 38 22.67 6.30 -6.01
C ALA A 38 21.21 6.74 -5.74
N TRP A 39 21.01 7.45 -4.63
CA TRP A 39 19.69 7.90 -4.18
C TRP A 39 19.69 9.41 -3.96
N THR A 40 18.66 10.07 -4.48
CA THR A 40 18.45 11.51 -4.35
C THR A 40 17.18 11.75 -3.55
N ALA A 41 17.32 12.40 -2.38
CA ALA A 41 16.18 12.86 -1.60
C ALA A 41 15.37 13.89 -2.39
N GLN A 42 14.05 13.80 -2.30
CA GLN A 42 13.17 14.82 -2.84
C GLN A 42 12.90 15.86 -1.76
N ASP A 43 12.86 17.14 -2.14
CA ASP A 43 12.62 18.24 -1.20
C ASP A 43 11.16 18.29 -0.70
N GLU A 44 10.24 17.68 -1.44
CA GLU A 44 8.81 17.67 -1.13
C GLU A 44 8.48 16.67 -0.02
N VAL A 45 7.76 17.16 1.00
CA VAL A 45 7.16 16.33 2.04
C VAL A 45 5.79 15.85 1.55
N ILE A 46 5.60 14.54 1.49
CA ILE A 46 4.36 13.93 0.95
C ILE A 46 3.19 14.12 1.94
N ALA A 47 3.49 13.94 3.22
CA ALA A 47 2.55 14.03 4.33
C ALA A 47 3.25 14.45 5.61
N GLU A 48 2.52 15.09 6.52
CA GLU A 48 3.02 15.53 7.83
C GLU A 48 2.24 14.93 9.02
N ASP A 49 1.28 14.05 8.74
CA ASP A 49 0.38 13.43 9.71
C ASP A 49 0.63 11.93 9.89
N GLY A 50 1.81 11.41 9.53
CA GLY A 50 2.23 10.05 9.85
C GLY A 50 2.29 9.81 11.36
N ASN A 51 2.18 8.56 11.81
CA ASN A 51 2.17 8.23 13.24
C ASN A 51 3.59 8.32 13.83
N PRO A 52 3.94 9.34 14.63
CA PRO A 52 5.31 9.56 15.06
C PRO A 52 5.78 8.58 16.15
N ASN A 53 4.85 7.85 16.79
CA ASN A 53 5.16 6.99 17.92
C ASN A 53 5.46 5.56 17.49
N ASN A 54 4.71 5.04 16.51
CA ASN A 54 4.79 3.63 16.09
C ASN A 54 5.23 3.45 14.62
N GLY A 55 5.38 4.55 13.87
CA GLY A 55 5.42 4.51 12.41
C GLY A 55 4.03 4.26 11.83
N SER A 56 3.74 4.89 10.69
CA SER A 56 2.55 4.55 9.91
C SER A 56 2.76 3.22 9.20
N ALA A 57 1.73 2.39 9.19
CA ALA A 57 1.62 1.33 8.18
C ALA A 57 1.42 1.99 6.82
N MET A 58 2.18 1.56 5.81
CA MET A 58 2.17 2.16 4.49
C MET A 58 2.16 1.10 3.38
N THR A 59 1.62 1.44 2.22
CA THR A 59 1.79 0.67 0.96
C THR A 59 1.90 1.63 -0.20
N ALA A 60 2.73 1.31 -1.20
CA ALA A 60 2.87 2.10 -2.41
C ALA A 60 2.92 1.20 -3.64
N TYR A 61 2.29 1.65 -4.72
CA TYR A 61 2.27 0.91 -5.99
C TYR A 61 2.16 1.86 -7.17
N PHE A 62 2.62 1.36 -8.32
CA PHE A 62 2.58 2.04 -9.61
C PHE A 62 1.33 1.60 -10.40
N VAL A 63 0.71 2.56 -11.09
CA VAL A 63 -0.39 2.33 -12.04
C VAL A 63 0.08 2.82 -13.41
N ASP A 64 0.13 1.94 -14.40
CA ASP A 64 0.63 2.30 -15.74
C ASP A 64 -0.34 3.21 -16.49
N LYS A 65 -1.64 2.96 -16.32
CA LYS A 65 -2.71 3.77 -16.91
C LYS A 65 -3.79 3.97 -15.88
N ASP A 66 -3.82 5.13 -15.26
CA ASP A 66 -4.85 5.48 -14.28
C ASP A 66 -5.99 6.28 -14.94
N ALA A 67 -7.20 5.69 -14.97
CA ALA A 67 -8.37 6.33 -15.55
C ALA A 67 -8.77 7.65 -14.90
N ASP A 68 -8.48 7.81 -13.60
CA ASP A 68 -8.78 9.02 -12.83
C ASP A 68 -7.88 10.19 -13.26
N TYR A 69 -6.72 9.85 -13.84
CA TYR A 69 -5.69 10.79 -14.29
C TYR A 69 -5.51 10.76 -15.81
N GLY A 70 -6.59 10.54 -16.57
CA GLY A 70 -6.54 10.59 -18.03
C GLY A 70 -5.65 9.52 -18.67
N SER A 71 -5.52 8.35 -18.03
CA SER A 71 -4.61 7.25 -18.38
C SER A 71 -3.12 7.59 -18.27
N GLN A 72 -2.77 8.62 -17.48
CA GLN A 72 -1.39 8.89 -17.11
C GLN A 72 -0.89 7.83 -16.12
N GLN A 73 0.43 7.68 -16.09
CA GLN A 73 1.11 6.87 -15.11
C GLN A 73 1.08 7.56 -13.75
N THR A 74 0.80 6.80 -12.69
CA THR A 74 0.71 7.33 -11.33
C THR A 74 1.42 6.42 -10.32
N ILE A 75 1.83 7.00 -9.21
CA ILE A 75 2.20 6.26 -8.00
C ILE A 75 1.21 6.63 -6.91
N HIS A 76 0.61 5.61 -6.30
CA HIS A 76 -0.25 5.75 -5.15
C HIS A 76 0.50 5.34 -3.90
N LEU A 77 0.34 6.12 -2.84
CA LEU A 77 0.82 5.85 -1.50
C LEU A 77 -0.40 5.87 -0.57
N LEU A 78 -0.68 4.76 0.08
CA LEU A 78 -1.66 4.69 1.15
C LEU A 78 -0.95 4.52 2.48
N TYR A 79 -1.45 5.20 3.51
CA TYR A 79 -0.90 5.11 4.86
C TYR A 79 -1.98 5.30 5.92
N ILE A 80 -1.74 4.74 7.11
CA ILE A 80 -2.57 5.00 8.29
C ILE A 80 -1.96 6.18 9.05
N ASN A 81 -2.68 7.29 9.15
CA ASN A 81 -2.19 8.51 9.79
C ASN A 81 -2.23 8.43 11.32
N SER A 82 -1.73 9.47 12.00
CA SER A 82 -1.65 9.53 13.47
C SER A 82 -3.01 9.42 14.18
N SER A 83 -4.11 9.67 13.45
CA SER A 83 -5.49 9.55 13.95
C SER A 83 -6.12 8.18 13.65
N GLY A 84 -5.34 7.23 13.12
CA GLY A 84 -5.83 5.89 12.77
C GLY A 84 -6.66 5.85 11.48
N ASN A 85 -6.66 6.92 10.67
CA ASN A 85 -7.41 6.94 9.42
C ASN A 85 -6.53 6.49 8.24
N LEU A 86 -7.11 5.74 7.31
CA LEU A 86 -6.52 5.52 6.00
C LEU A 86 -6.49 6.85 5.23
N VAL A 87 -5.34 7.14 4.63
CA VAL A 87 -5.12 8.29 3.75
C VAL A 87 -4.48 7.78 2.46
N GLU A 88 -4.87 8.36 1.34
CA GLU A 88 -4.25 8.10 0.04
C GLU A 88 -3.67 9.38 -0.54
N LYS A 89 -2.44 9.26 -1.03
CA LYS A 89 -1.70 10.27 -1.77
C LYS A 89 -1.39 9.72 -3.14
N VAL A 90 -1.49 10.56 -4.17
CA VAL A 90 -1.14 10.17 -5.53
C VAL A 90 -0.18 11.17 -6.13
N LYS A 91 0.76 10.64 -6.91
CA LYS A 91 1.70 11.39 -7.69
C LYS A 91 1.51 11.04 -9.16
N CYS A 92 1.14 12.02 -9.97
CA CYS A 92 1.16 11.85 -11.42
C CYS A 92 2.60 11.92 -11.93
N MET A 93 2.97 11.01 -12.83
CA MET A 93 4.33 10.90 -13.38
C MET A 93 4.56 11.81 -14.60
N SER A 94 3.52 12.41 -15.18
CA SER A 94 3.66 13.34 -16.30
C SER A 94 3.74 14.80 -15.83
N GLY A 95 4.78 15.52 -16.25
CA GLY A 95 5.01 16.94 -15.95
C GLY A 95 6.34 17.20 -15.22
N ASP A 96 6.76 18.46 -15.18
CA ASP A 96 8.10 18.85 -14.67
C ASP A 96 8.19 18.90 -13.13
N LYS A 97 7.05 18.88 -12.43
CA LYS A 97 6.97 18.89 -10.96
C LYS A 97 5.84 17.97 -10.50
N PRO A 98 6.13 16.71 -10.17
CA PRO A 98 5.10 15.78 -9.70
C PRO A 98 4.69 16.18 -8.28
N ILE A 99 3.56 16.86 -8.16
CA ILE A 99 2.97 17.28 -6.87
C ILE A 99 2.17 16.10 -6.31
N TRP A 100 2.32 15.83 -5.01
CA TRP A 100 1.47 14.86 -4.33
C TRP A 100 0.08 15.43 -4.02
N GLU A 101 -0.96 14.77 -4.51
CA GLU A 101 -2.35 15.15 -4.31
C GLU A 101 -3.02 14.22 -3.29
N ASN A 102 -4.00 14.76 -2.54
CA ASN A 102 -4.83 13.96 -1.65
C ASN A 102 -5.99 13.34 -2.42
N ILE A 103 -6.20 12.03 -2.24
CA ILE A 103 -7.44 11.39 -2.70
C ILE A 103 -8.45 11.36 -1.55
N PRO A 104 -9.66 11.92 -1.74
CA PRO A 104 -10.71 11.84 -0.74
C PRO A 104 -11.22 10.40 -0.60
N LEU A 105 -11.22 9.88 0.63
CA LEU A 105 -11.79 8.57 0.97
C LEU A 105 -13.11 8.75 1.71
N ALA A 106 -14.11 7.94 1.35
CA ALA A 106 -15.36 7.87 2.10
C ALA A 106 -15.10 7.41 3.54
N ASP A 107 -15.88 7.93 4.50
CA ASP A 107 -15.68 7.65 5.93
C ASP A 107 -15.66 6.15 6.25
N ALA A 108 -16.48 5.35 5.57
CA ALA A 108 -16.53 3.91 5.73
C ALA A 108 -15.21 3.21 5.38
N VAL A 109 -14.46 3.69 4.38
CA VAL A 109 -13.15 3.16 4.01
C VAL A 109 -12.06 3.78 4.87
N LYS A 110 -12.14 5.10 5.06
CA LYS A 110 -11.17 5.90 5.82
C LYS A 110 -10.99 5.41 7.26
N LYS A 111 -12.07 5.03 7.93
CA LYS A 111 -12.07 4.63 9.35
C LYS A 111 -12.05 3.11 9.57
N ALA A 112 -11.99 2.32 8.49
CA ALA A 112 -12.06 0.86 8.58
C ALA A 112 -10.82 0.17 9.17
N PRO A 113 -9.57 0.64 8.97
CA PRO A 113 -8.41 -0.08 9.49
C PRO A 113 -8.33 -0.10 11.02
N GLU A 114 -7.88 -1.22 11.57
CA GLU A 114 -7.50 -1.31 12.99
C GLU A 114 -6.25 -0.48 13.31
N SER A 115 -6.14 -0.07 14.57
CA SER A 115 -5.02 0.75 15.07
C SER A 115 -3.63 0.13 14.89
N ASN A 116 -3.52 -1.19 14.87
CA ASN A 116 -2.29 -1.94 14.66
C ASN A 116 -2.22 -2.59 13.27
N SER A 117 -3.12 -2.21 12.37
CA SER A 117 -3.20 -2.78 11.03
C SER A 117 -1.94 -2.50 10.21
N ARG A 118 -1.63 -3.44 9.31
CA ARG A 118 -0.60 -3.28 8.26
C ARG A 118 -1.29 -3.10 6.92
N LEU A 119 -0.59 -2.48 5.96
CA LEU A 119 -1.12 -2.21 4.63
C LEU A 119 -0.33 -2.98 3.58
N THR A 120 -1.02 -3.50 2.58
CA THR A 120 -0.42 -3.97 1.32
C THR A 120 -1.42 -3.76 0.21
N GLY A 121 -0.94 -3.59 -1.02
CA GLY A 121 -1.83 -3.45 -2.15
C GLY A 121 -1.10 -3.53 -3.46
N GLY A 122 -1.82 -3.16 -4.52
CA GLY A 122 -1.27 -3.10 -5.85
C GLY A 122 -2.31 -2.64 -6.86
N ALA A 123 -1.85 -2.51 -8.10
CA ALA A 123 -2.69 -2.21 -9.23
C ALA A 123 -2.50 -3.23 -10.33
N TRP A 124 -3.52 -3.38 -11.17
CA TRP A 124 -3.43 -4.20 -12.38
C TRP A 124 -4.15 -3.51 -13.52
N ASN A 125 -3.41 -3.27 -14.59
CA ASN A 125 -3.92 -2.90 -15.90
C ASN A 125 -4.12 -4.19 -16.73
N GLY A 126 -5.38 -4.49 -17.05
CA GLY A 126 -5.77 -5.67 -17.83
C GLY A 126 -6.20 -5.33 -19.26
N SER A 127 -7.05 -6.17 -19.84
CA SER A 127 -7.71 -5.92 -21.12
C SER A 127 -9.22 -5.68 -20.92
N GLY A 128 -9.89 -5.16 -21.96
CA GLY A 128 -11.34 -4.96 -21.94
C GLY A 128 -11.79 -3.99 -20.85
N TRP A 129 -12.62 -4.47 -19.91
CA TRP A 129 -13.19 -3.67 -18.83
C TRP A 129 -12.13 -3.08 -17.87
N ASN A 130 -10.90 -3.63 -17.85
CA ASN A 130 -9.82 -3.19 -16.95
C ASN A 130 -8.61 -2.57 -17.67
N ALA A 131 -8.79 -2.07 -18.90
CA ALA A 131 -7.70 -1.49 -19.69
C ALA A 131 -6.97 -0.32 -18.99
N THR A 132 -7.70 0.41 -18.15
CA THR A 132 -7.24 1.62 -17.45
C THR A 132 -7.14 1.40 -15.93
N GLY A 133 -6.89 0.16 -15.51
CA GLY A 133 -6.36 -0.14 -14.18
C GLY A 133 -7.40 -0.22 -13.07
N SER A 134 -7.41 -1.34 -12.36
CA SER A 134 -8.07 -1.46 -11.06
C SER A 134 -7.00 -1.53 -9.98
N GLN A 135 -7.38 -1.20 -8.75
CA GLN A 135 -6.45 -1.12 -7.64
C GLN A 135 -7.08 -1.78 -6.42
N TRP A 136 -6.22 -2.41 -5.62
CA TRP A 136 -6.60 -3.18 -4.44
C TRP A 136 -5.69 -2.81 -3.29
N ASN A 137 -6.29 -2.69 -2.11
CA ASN A 137 -5.56 -2.58 -0.86
C ASN A 137 -6.17 -3.48 0.18
N TYR A 138 -5.31 -3.98 1.06
CA TYR A 138 -5.65 -4.91 2.13
C TYR A 138 -5.18 -4.34 3.45
N PHE A 139 -6.02 -4.51 4.46
CA PHE A 139 -5.73 -4.11 5.83
C PHE A 139 -6.52 -4.98 6.82
N ALA A 140 -6.02 -5.07 8.05
CA ALA A 140 -6.79 -5.62 9.16
C ALA A 140 -7.89 -4.65 9.62
N SER A 141 -9.08 -5.18 9.91
CA SER A 141 -10.25 -4.48 10.45
C SER A 141 -11.01 -5.40 11.43
N ILE A 142 -11.78 -4.87 12.39
CA ILE A 142 -12.76 -5.67 13.13
C ILE A 142 -14.06 -5.87 12.33
N GLN A 143 -14.49 -7.13 12.20
CA GLN A 143 -15.78 -7.53 11.65
C GLN A 143 -16.48 -8.47 12.64
N GLU A 144 -17.70 -8.12 13.04
CA GLU A 144 -18.47 -8.87 14.05
C GLU A 144 -17.66 -9.20 15.33
N GLY A 145 -16.83 -8.25 15.78
CA GLY A 145 -16.01 -8.40 16.98
C GLY A 145 -14.74 -9.25 16.83
N LYS A 146 -14.40 -9.67 15.61
CA LYS A 146 -13.22 -10.50 15.32
C LYS A 146 -12.35 -9.83 14.26
N GLN A 147 -11.04 -10.03 14.36
CA GLN A 147 -10.09 -9.50 13.38
C GLN A 147 -10.27 -10.22 12.04
N ALA A 148 -10.33 -9.44 10.98
CA ALA A 148 -10.42 -9.91 9.61
C ALA A 148 -9.49 -9.10 8.70
N ILE A 149 -9.13 -9.66 7.54
CA ILE A 149 -8.43 -8.92 6.48
C ILE A 149 -9.47 -8.43 5.47
N THR A 150 -9.61 -7.11 5.39
CA THR A 150 -10.52 -6.43 4.48
C THR A 150 -9.78 -6.05 3.20
N GLU A 151 -10.39 -6.38 2.06
CA GLU A 151 -10.03 -5.89 0.74
C GLU A 151 -10.88 -4.67 0.42
N ILE A 152 -10.22 -3.56 0.08
CA ILE A 152 -10.86 -2.46 -0.63
C ILE A 152 -10.41 -2.48 -2.09
N ARG A 153 -11.32 -2.09 -2.97
CA ARG A 153 -11.09 -2.03 -4.40
C ARG A 153 -11.57 -0.71 -4.96
N ARG A 154 -10.86 -0.22 -5.98
CA ARG A 154 -11.37 0.79 -6.91
C ARG A 154 -11.21 0.26 -8.34
N THR A 155 -12.27 0.41 -9.11
CA THR A 155 -12.28 0.21 -10.56
C THR A 155 -11.98 1.54 -11.26
N PRO A 156 -11.67 1.55 -12.56
CA PRO A 156 -11.49 2.79 -13.31
C PRO A 156 -12.63 3.80 -13.08
N LYS A 157 -12.31 5.03 -12.63
CA LYS A 157 -13.28 6.09 -12.31
C LYS A 157 -14.24 5.79 -11.16
N GLY A 158 -14.00 4.70 -10.43
CA GLY A 158 -14.77 4.29 -9.27
C GLY A 158 -14.19 4.85 -7.98
N ALA A 159 -15.06 5.12 -7.00
CA ALA A 159 -14.63 5.35 -5.63
C ALA A 159 -14.09 4.05 -5.00
N TRP A 160 -13.29 4.17 -3.95
CA TRP A 160 -12.96 3.04 -3.10
C TRP A 160 -14.20 2.48 -2.42
N TYR A 161 -14.32 1.16 -2.43
CA TYR A 161 -15.34 0.43 -1.69
C TYR A 161 -14.76 -0.86 -1.12
N THR A 162 -15.38 -1.38 -0.07
CA THR A 162 -15.06 -2.70 0.47
C THR A 162 -15.57 -3.77 -0.48
N GLU A 163 -14.66 -4.56 -1.07
CA GLU A 163 -15.03 -5.65 -2.00
C GLU A 163 -15.34 -6.93 -1.22
N THR A 164 -14.37 -7.39 -0.43
CA THR A 164 -14.48 -8.66 0.28
C THR A 164 -13.73 -8.64 1.60
N ILE A 165 -14.14 -9.53 2.50
CA ILE A 165 -13.39 -9.89 3.69
C ILE A 165 -12.78 -11.25 3.38
N LEU A 166 -11.45 -11.35 3.37
CA LEU A 166 -10.77 -12.57 2.93
C LEU A 166 -11.15 -13.76 3.83
N PRO A 167 -11.45 -14.93 3.25
CA PRO A 167 -11.90 -16.11 3.98
C PRO A 167 -10.73 -16.81 4.68
N GLN A 168 -10.13 -16.13 5.65
CA GLN A 168 -9.23 -16.77 6.62
C GLN A 168 -10.09 -17.40 7.71
N ASN A 169 -9.66 -18.47 8.41
CA ASN A 169 -10.39 -18.80 9.63
C ASN A 169 -10.19 -17.64 10.60
N TRP A 170 -11.31 -17.16 11.15
CA TRP A 170 -11.30 -15.96 11.95
C TRP A 170 -10.48 -16.22 13.23
N GLY A 171 -9.41 -15.45 13.44
CA GLY A 171 -8.45 -15.65 14.53
C GLY A 171 -7.09 -16.23 14.12
N ASP A 172 -6.90 -16.65 12.86
CA ASP A 172 -5.60 -17.11 12.35
C ASP A 172 -4.61 -15.96 12.10
N ALA A 173 -5.12 -14.77 11.77
CA ALA A 173 -4.30 -13.57 11.64
C ALA A 173 -4.00 -12.98 13.02
N LEU A 174 -2.73 -12.95 13.42
CA LEU A 174 -2.32 -12.30 14.67
C LEU A 174 -2.55 -10.77 14.55
N PRO A 175 -2.98 -10.09 15.62
CA PRO A 175 -3.02 -8.63 15.66
C PRO A 175 -1.66 -8.04 15.27
N GLY A 176 -1.65 -7.14 14.29
CA GLY A 176 -0.42 -6.52 13.77
C GLY A 176 0.43 -7.38 12.82
N THR A 177 -0.13 -8.48 12.30
CA THR A 177 0.54 -9.30 11.27
C THR A 177 0.86 -8.47 10.03
N ASP A 178 2.09 -8.62 9.51
CA ASP A 178 2.48 -8.04 8.23
C ASP A 178 1.73 -8.69 7.07
N LEU A 179 1.28 -7.87 6.13
CA LEU A 179 0.55 -8.30 4.96
C LEU A 179 1.45 -8.15 3.73
N ALA A 180 1.35 -9.09 2.80
CA ALA A 180 1.91 -8.91 1.48
C ALA A 180 0.93 -9.42 0.42
N CYS A 181 0.80 -8.65 -0.65
CA CYS A 181 -0.03 -8.97 -1.79
C CYS A 181 0.86 -9.14 -3.03
N THR A 182 0.54 -10.12 -3.85
CA THR A 182 1.07 -10.22 -5.22
C THR A 182 -0.09 -10.33 -6.19
N ILE A 183 -0.06 -9.50 -7.23
CA ILE A 183 -1.02 -9.54 -8.32
C ILE A 183 -0.34 -10.14 -9.53
N SER A 184 -0.79 -11.32 -9.96
CA SER A 184 -0.23 -12.06 -11.10
C SER A 184 -1.32 -12.37 -12.12
N ASN A 185 -1.16 -11.93 -13.37
CA ASN A 185 -2.08 -12.23 -14.48
C ASN A 185 -3.56 -11.91 -14.19
N GLY A 186 -3.85 -10.84 -13.45
CA GLY A 186 -5.22 -10.49 -13.03
C GLY A 186 -5.82 -11.40 -11.96
N VAL A 187 -5.05 -12.38 -11.47
CA VAL A 187 -5.34 -13.14 -10.25
C VAL A 187 -4.64 -12.46 -9.09
N ILE A 188 -5.40 -12.14 -8.06
CA ILE A 188 -4.92 -11.43 -6.89
C ILE A 188 -4.90 -12.40 -5.73
N VAL A 189 -3.73 -12.54 -5.10
CA VAL A 189 -3.57 -13.37 -3.92
C VAL A 189 -3.01 -12.49 -2.81
N GLY A 190 -3.89 -12.00 -1.93
CA GLY A 190 -3.49 -11.41 -0.66
C GLY A 190 -3.22 -12.51 0.35
N GLN A 191 -2.02 -12.53 0.96
CA GLN A 191 -1.70 -13.45 2.06
C GLN A 191 -1.21 -12.65 3.27
N ALA A 192 -1.68 -13.04 4.46
CA ALA A 192 -1.07 -12.61 5.71
C ALA A 192 0.17 -13.49 5.93
N TYR A 193 1.35 -12.88 6.10
CA TYR A 193 2.57 -13.61 6.41
C TYR A 193 2.92 -13.38 7.88
N VAL A 194 2.97 -14.45 8.66
CA VAL A 194 3.69 -14.42 9.93
C VAL A 194 5.17 -14.55 9.57
N ALA A 195 5.94 -13.47 9.70
CA ALA A 195 7.39 -13.53 9.59
C ALA A 195 7.95 -14.36 10.77
N GLN A 196 7.93 -15.69 10.65
CA GLN A 196 8.81 -16.53 11.46
C GLN A 196 10.24 -16.32 10.95
N GLN A 197 11.11 -15.86 11.85
CA GLN A 197 12.56 -15.86 11.70
C GLN A 197 12.99 -17.10 10.92
N VAL A 198 13.66 -16.88 9.79
CA VAL A 198 14.19 -17.95 8.93
C VAL A 198 15.21 -18.74 9.73
N GLY A 199 14.77 -19.87 10.28
CA GLY A 199 15.54 -20.78 11.09
C GLY A 199 15.26 -22.22 10.67
N THR A 200 16.05 -22.70 9.72
CA THR A 200 16.33 -24.11 9.40
C THR A 200 15.17 -25.01 8.90
N LYS A 201 15.35 -25.46 7.64
CA LYS A 201 14.84 -26.69 6.98
C LYS A 201 13.84 -27.54 7.76
N ARG A 202 12.67 -27.84 7.15
CA ARG A 202 12.05 -29.18 7.21
C ARG A 202 11.44 -29.61 5.86
N VAL A 203 11.53 -30.92 5.68
CA VAL A 203 11.37 -31.80 4.51
C VAL A 203 9.88 -31.99 4.14
N PRO A 204 9.53 -32.26 2.87
CA PRO A 204 8.13 -32.43 2.48
C PRO A 204 7.57 -33.77 2.98
N ILE A 205 6.31 -33.74 3.42
CA ILE A 205 5.50 -34.95 3.58
C ILE A 205 4.36 -34.83 2.55
N ARG A 206 4.41 -35.68 1.53
CA ARG A 206 3.22 -36.13 0.80
C ARG A 206 2.77 -37.46 1.45
N PRO A 207 1.46 -37.79 1.37
CA PRO A 207 0.77 -38.72 2.26
C PRO A 207 1.40 -40.10 2.35
#